data_AF-A0A3A5UTL2-F1
#
_entry.id   AF-A0A3A5UTL2-F1
#
_cell.length_a   1.000
_cell.length_b   1.000
_cell.length_c   1.000
_cell.angle_alpha   90.00
_cell.angle_beta   90.00
_cell.angle_gamma   90.00
#
_symmetry.space_group_name_H-M   'P 1'
#
loop_
_entity.id
_entity.type
_entity.pdbx_description
1 polymer ?
#
loop_
_entity_poly.entity_id
_entity_poly.type
_entity_poly.pdbx_seq_one_letter_code
_entity_poly.pdbx_strand_id
1 'polypeptide(L)'
;MVDASKVKENIAKMTNKARGSLTTGKVQPHKHCRVCFTPIKMSAEPRVCKDQECIDKNNRDERNQKQMRIWMFVFLGLFAFSFVGPIILRSL
;
A
#
# COMPACT_ATOMS: atom_id res chain seq x y z
N MET A 1 35.61 -14.29 -32.45
CA MET A 1 36.14 -14.64 -31.12
C MET A 1 35.69 -13.55 -30.15
N VAL A 2 35.03 -13.88 -29.03
CA VAL A 2 34.56 -12.86 -28.08
C VAL A 2 35.73 -12.44 -27.21
N ASP A 3 36.02 -11.14 -27.19
CA ASP A 3 37.18 -10.58 -26.50
C ASP A 3 36.97 -10.62 -24.98
N ALA A 4 37.57 -11.60 -24.31
CA ALA A 4 37.39 -11.85 -22.88
C ALA A 4 37.78 -10.63 -22.02
N SER A 5 38.78 -9.87 -22.46
CA SER A 5 39.23 -8.63 -21.83
C SER A 5 38.13 -7.57 -21.85
N LYS A 6 37.41 -7.46 -22.97
CA LYS A 6 36.33 -6.48 -23.19
C LYS A 6 35.07 -6.81 -22.39
N VAL A 7 34.81 -8.08 -22.18
CA VAL A 7 33.69 -8.54 -21.33
C VAL A 7 33.99 -8.24 -19.87
N LYS A 8 35.22 -8.52 -19.39
CA LYS A 8 35.61 -8.25 -18.00
C LYS A 8 35.57 -6.77 -17.64
N GLU A 9 36.00 -5.88 -18.54
CA GLU A 9 35.90 -4.43 -18.28
C GLU A 9 34.45 -3.91 -18.27
N ASN A 10 33.56 -4.46 -19.09
CA ASN A 10 32.14 -4.08 -19.09
C ASN A 10 31.43 -4.56 -17.83
N ILE A 11 31.75 -5.77 -17.37
CA ILE A 11 31.24 -6.30 -16.10
C ILE A 11 31.77 -5.44 -14.94
N ALA A 12 33.07 -5.12 -14.91
CA ALA A 12 33.63 -4.25 -13.87
C ALA A 12 33.01 -2.85 -13.86
N LYS A 13 32.75 -2.25 -15.03
CA LYS A 13 32.04 -0.96 -15.16
C LYS A 13 30.60 -1.05 -14.67
N MET A 14 29.87 -2.11 -15.02
CA MET A 14 28.49 -2.36 -14.56
C MET A 14 28.41 -2.60 -13.05
N THR A 15 29.31 -3.41 -12.49
CA THR A 15 29.40 -3.69 -11.06
C THR A 15 29.76 -2.42 -10.27
N ASN A 16 30.67 -1.58 -10.77
CA ASN A 16 30.99 -0.30 -10.11
C ASN A 16 29.85 0.72 -10.21
N LYS A 17 29.08 0.73 -11.30
CA LYS A 17 27.89 1.59 -11.45
C LYS A 17 26.76 1.15 -10.52
N ALA A 18 26.53 -0.16 -10.40
CA ALA A 18 25.58 -0.75 -9.46
C ALA A 18 26.02 -0.53 -8.00
N ARG A 19 27.30 -0.72 -7.69
CA ARG A 19 27.86 -0.46 -6.35
C ARG A 19 27.81 1.02 -6.00
N GLY A 20 28.12 1.93 -6.93
CA GLY A 20 28.00 3.38 -6.73
C GLY A 20 26.56 3.86 -6.47
N SER A 21 25.58 3.19 -7.08
CA SER A 21 24.15 3.39 -6.82
C SER A 21 23.68 2.84 -5.46
N LEU A 22 24.40 1.86 -4.89
CA LEU A 22 24.14 1.33 -3.54
C LEU A 22 24.95 2.03 -2.44
N THR A 23 26.15 2.55 -2.73
CA THR A 23 27.04 3.19 -1.74
C THR A 23 26.75 4.67 -1.53
N THR A 24 26.00 5.30 -2.43
CA THR A 24 25.42 6.62 -2.19
C THR A 24 24.09 6.41 -1.48
N GLY A 25 24.09 6.40 -0.14
CA GLY A 25 22.90 6.28 0.73
C GLY A 25 21.87 7.41 0.60
N LYS A 26 21.68 7.96 -0.59
CA LYS A 26 20.71 8.99 -0.96
C LYS A 26 19.73 8.42 -1.99
N VAL A 27 19.12 7.27 -1.70
CA VAL A 27 17.83 6.96 -2.34
C VAL A 27 16.89 8.00 -1.78
N GLN A 28 16.53 9.02 -2.58
CA GLN A 28 15.63 10.07 -2.10
C GLN A 28 14.35 9.39 -1.60
N PRO A 29 13.88 9.74 -0.38
CA PRO A 29 12.66 9.16 0.14
C PRO A 29 11.55 9.41 -0.89
N HIS A 30 10.86 8.35 -1.29
CA HIS A 30 9.78 8.39 -2.27
C HIS A 30 8.58 7.63 -1.69
N LYS A 31 7.39 8.13 -2.00
CA LYS A 31 6.13 7.42 -1.71
C LYS A 31 5.84 6.50 -2.90
N HIS A 32 5.18 5.37 -2.68
CA HIS A 32 4.64 4.55 -3.77
C HIS A 32 3.12 4.69 -3.79
N CYS A 33 2.51 4.66 -4.98
CA CYS A 33 1.05 4.59 -5.10
C CYS A 33 0.54 3.32 -4.42
N ARG A 34 -0.49 3.43 -3.58
CA ARG A 34 -1.12 2.27 -2.93
C ARG A 34 -1.75 1.28 -3.93
N VAL A 35 -2.15 1.75 -5.11
CA VAL A 35 -2.90 0.96 -6.10
C VAL A 35 -1.98 0.36 -7.17
N CYS A 36 -1.13 1.19 -7.80
CA CYS A 36 -0.30 0.79 -8.93
C CYS A 36 1.21 0.77 -8.62
N PHE A 37 1.61 1.08 -7.37
CA PHE A 37 2.99 1.06 -6.90
C PHE A 37 3.98 1.95 -7.67
N THR A 38 3.49 2.91 -8.46
CA THR A 38 4.35 3.87 -9.13
C THR A 38 5.02 4.81 -8.11
N PRO A 39 6.26 5.28 -8.37
CA PRO A 39 6.93 6.22 -7.49
C PRO A 39 6.27 7.60 -7.56
N ILE A 40 6.01 8.19 -6.38
CA ILE A 40 5.36 9.47 -6.17
C ILE A 40 6.24 10.34 -5.26
N LYS A 41 6.18 11.66 -5.46
CA LYS A 41 6.81 12.65 -4.57
C LYS A 41 6.32 12.48 -3.13
N MET A 42 7.19 12.73 -2.16
CA MET A 42 6.88 12.65 -0.72
C MET A 42 5.77 13.61 -0.28
N SER A 43 5.59 14.74 -0.97
CA SER A 43 4.56 15.73 -0.67
C SER A 43 3.17 15.38 -1.20
N ALA A 44 3.02 14.26 -1.93
CA ALA A 44 1.72 13.84 -2.42
C ALA A 44 0.87 13.29 -1.26
N GLU A 45 -0.27 13.95 -1.06
CA GLU A 45 -1.35 13.59 -0.14
C GLU A 45 -2.64 13.71 -0.96
N PRO A 46 -3.45 12.65 -1.17
CA PRO A 46 -3.37 11.27 -0.68
C PRO A 46 -2.25 10.41 -1.31
N ARG A 47 -1.97 9.22 -0.74
CA ARG A 47 -0.91 8.27 -1.17
C ARG A 47 -1.25 7.51 -2.48
N VAL A 48 -1.68 8.25 -3.49
CA VAL A 48 -2.19 7.74 -4.77
C VAL A 48 -1.60 8.56 -5.91
N CYS A 49 -1.33 7.94 -7.06
CA CYS A 49 -0.87 8.66 -8.25
C CYS A 49 -2.01 9.54 -8.81
N LYS A 50 -1.68 10.40 -9.78
CA LYS A 50 -2.65 11.31 -10.44
C LYS A 50 -3.60 10.61 -11.42
N ASP A 51 -3.48 9.30 -11.58
CA ASP A 51 -4.33 8.53 -12.49
C ASP A 51 -5.72 8.36 -11.87
N GLN A 52 -6.76 8.69 -12.66
CA GLN A 52 -8.14 8.70 -12.19
C GLN A 52 -8.59 7.32 -11.65
N GLU A 53 -8.17 6.23 -12.30
CA GLU A 53 -8.48 4.87 -11.86
C GLU A 53 -7.97 4.58 -10.44
N CYS A 54 -6.79 5.10 -10.10
CA CYS A 54 -6.20 4.87 -8.78
C CYS A 54 -6.91 5.71 -7.72
N ILE A 55 -7.32 6.94 -8.06
CA ILE A 55 -8.11 7.83 -7.19
C ILE A 55 -9.47 7.20 -6.87
N ASP A 56 -10.16 6.69 -7.90
CA ASP A 56 -11.47 6.07 -7.75
C ASP A 56 -11.42 4.80 -6.91
N LYS A 57 -10.39 3.96 -7.10
CA LYS A 57 -10.15 2.78 -6.26
C LYS A 57 -9.89 3.17 -4.81
N ASN A 58 -9.06 4.20 -4.57
CA ASN A 58 -8.80 4.66 -3.20
C ASN A 58 -10.07 5.19 -2.51
N ASN A 59 -10.88 5.99 -3.22
CA ASN A 59 -12.14 6.50 -2.67
C ASN A 59 -13.13 5.34 -2.37
N ARG A 60 -13.22 4.35 -3.25
CA ARG A 60 -14.05 3.16 -3.03
C ARG A 60 -13.60 2.38 -1.80
N ASP A 61 -12.30 2.17 -1.65
CA ASP A 61 -11.72 1.49 -0.49
C ASP A 61 -12.01 2.22 0.82
N GLU A 62 -11.85 3.56 0.85
CA GLU A 62 -12.13 4.37 2.04
C GLU A 62 -13.59 4.29 2.45
N ARG A 63 -14.51 4.32 1.47
CA ARG A 63 -15.95 4.11 1.72
C ARG A 63 -16.19 2.70 2.25
N ASN A 64 -15.60 1.69 1.64
CA ASN A 64 -15.79 0.30 2.05
C ASN A 64 -15.24 0.03 3.45
N GLN A 65 -14.10 0.60 3.82
CA GLN A 65 -13.54 0.48 5.18
C GLN A 65 -14.46 1.12 6.24
N LYS A 66 -15.01 2.31 5.95
CA LYS A 66 -15.98 2.96 6.84
C LYS A 66 -17.25 2.12 7.00
N GLN A 67 -17.75 1.60 5.88
CA GLN A 67 -18.92 0.71 5.88
C GLN A 67 -18.65 -0.56 6.68
N MET A 68 -17.56 -1.29 6.41
CA MET A 68 -17.21 -2.52 7.14
C MET A 68 -17.09 -2.30 8.65
N ARG A 69 -16.57 -1.14 9.07
CA ARG A 69 -16.53 -0.77 10.49
C ARG A 69 -17.93 -0.62 11.08
N ILE A 70 -18.85 0.05 10.37
CA ILE A 70 -20.25 0.21 10.80
C ILE A 70 -20.95 -1.14 10.83
N TRP A 71 -20.81 -1.95 9.78
CA TRP A 71 -21.41 -3.28 9.68
C TRP A 71 -20.97 -4.21 10.81
N MET A 72 -19.71 -4.12 11.25
CA MET A 72 -19.22 -4.87 12.40
C MET A 72 -19.99 -4.54 13.69
N PHE A 73 -20.26 -3.26 13.96
CA PHE A 73 -21.04 -2.84 15.12
C PHE A 73 -22.51 -3.25 15.02
N VAL A 74 -23.11 -3.11 13.84
CA VAL A 74 -24.49 -3.54 13.60
C VAL A 74 -24.63 -5.05 13.82
N PHE A 75 -23.73 -5.84 13.22
CA PHE A 75 -23.72 -7.29 13.37
C PHE A 75 -23.58 -7.69 14.83
N LEU A 76 -22.59 -7.13 15.55
CA LEU A 76 -22.35 -7.47 16.94
C LEU A 76 -23.50 -7.03 17.85
N GLY A 77 -24.12 -5.88 17.57
CA GLY A 77 -25.30 -5.40 18.28
C GLY A 77 -26.52 -6.32 18.12
N LEU A 78 -26.84 -6.71 16.87
CA LEU A 78 -27.94 -7.64 16.60
C LEU A 78 -27.67 -9.03 17.17
N PHE A 79 -26.45 -9.53 17.01
CA PHE A 79 -26.03 -10.81 17.55
C PHE A 79 -26.18 -10.81 19.07
N ALA A 80 -25.59 -9.85 19.79
CA ALA A 80 -25.69 -9.74 21.24
C ALA A 80 -27.15 -9.58 21.69
N PHE A 81 -27.95 -8.76 20.99
CA PHE A 81 -29.36 -8.56 21.30
C PHE A 81 -30.17 -9.85 21.17
N SER A 82 -29.85 -10.72 20.21
CA SER A 82 -30.55 -12.01 20.06
C SER A 82 -30.40 -12.91 21.29
N PHE A 83 -29.31 -12.82 22.04
CA PHE A 83 -29.07 -13.62 23.25
C PHE A 83 -29.46 -12.88 24.53
N VAL A 84 -29.12 -11.60 24.64
CA VAL A 84 -29.30 -10.80 25.85
C VAL A 84 -30.70 -10.18 25.91
N GLY A 85 -31.30 -9.85 24.76
CA GLY A 85 -32.63 -9.24 24.67
C GLY A 85 -33.73 -10.06 25.37
N PRO A 86 -33.85 -11.37 25.12
CA PRO A 86 -34.84 -12.22 25.80
C PRO A 86 -34.63 -12.32 27.31
N ILE A 87 -33.39 -12.21 27.79
CA ILE A 87 -33.05 -12.23 29.22
C ILE A 87 -33.50 -10.93 29.87
N ILE A 88 -33.21 -9.78 29.25
CA ILE A 88 -33.62 -8.47 29.74
C ILE A 88 -35.15 -8.36 29.77
N LEU A 89 -35.83 -8.77 28.69
CA LEU A 89 -37.30 -8.69 28.57
C LEU A 89 -38.03 -9.57 29.60
N ARG A 90 -37.38 -10.60 30.13
CA ARG A 90 -37.89 -11.46 31.21
C ARG A 90 -37.57 -10.94 32.61
N SER A 91 -36.57 -10.08 32.76
CA SER A 91 -36.16 -9.50 34.04
C SER A 91 -36.88 -8.19 34.38
N LEU A 92 -37.62 -7.63 33.42
CA LEU A 92 -38.46 -6.45 33.55
C LEU A 92 -39.91 -6.87 33.81
#